data_AF-E8V2L0-F1
#
_entry.id   AF-E8V2L0-F1
#
_cell.length_a   1.000
_cell.length_b   1.000
_cell.length_c   1.000
_cell.angle_alpha   90.00
_cell.angle_beta   90.00
_cell.angle_gamma   90.00
#
_symmetry.space_group_name_H-M   'P 1'
#
loop_
_entity.id
_entity.type
_entity.pdbx_description
1 polymer ?
#
loop_
_entity_poly.entity_id
_entity_poly.type
_entity_poly.pdbx_seq_one_letter_code
_entity_poly.pdbx_strand_id
1 'polypeptide(L)'
;MTRILTLLLSIALLTMTLPAIGQQCIHPPDDLIPAVGSSPTASPMVVVAFGTSLMWGDGLLEQNTFRYRTAQWLATYSLRPVRLATYAHSAAVLAAQLGASYPVNPVPDIGDLNYSLPSVDDQIACAARAPGLAHPDLILVEGCINDVGAESIALPWTQPGLLKSETEAACGPAMLKELQKIDASFPNTAVVVAGYYPLVSKKSTVFGFFGLSGTRRAVNRAKRIRDQKALTRQKTITPPQPKTSMSHLQEHDSMADNSELFYQTSKKALKEDIQQVNASASSPRFFYAQLPEGNYGYPDPTVNPNLAYGAPNRHLWMISFRFFHLFAFYKDQKYWYRVPLCDDPRNVPDLLERPICETSPAFHPNGSGSQVYTDSIIQSIPSAIKDTWKH
;
A
#
# COMPACT_ATOMS: atom_id res chain seq x y z
N MET A 1 2.43 -7.28 -78.80
CA MET A 1 3.12 -6.85 -77.57
C MET A 1 2.04 -6.52 -76.54
N THR A 2 1.44 -7.54 -75.91
CA THR A 2 1.70 -7.97 -74.51
C THR A 2 1.33 -6.85 -73.51
N ARG A 3 0.07 -6.80 -73.06
CA ARG A 3 -0.39 -7.23 -71.72
C ARG A 3 0.56 -6.83 -70.59
N ILE A 4 0.13 -5.89 -69.74
CA ILE A 4 0.48 -5.54 -68.34
C ILE A 4 -0.15 -4.14 -68.17
N LEU A 5 -1.21 -3.89 -67.38
CA LEU A 5 -1.20 -3.88 -65.93
C LEU A 5 -2.66 -3.78 -65.43
N THR A 6 -3.20 -4.90 -65.00
CA THR A 6 -4.34 -4.97 -64.08
C THR A 6 -3.83 -4.72 -62.66
N LEU A 7 -4.71 -4.32 -61.75
CA LEU A 7 -4.53 -4.23 -60.28
C LEU A 7 -4.15 -2.84 -59.71
N LEU A 8 -5.07 -1.87 -59.81
CA LEU A 8 -5.19 -0.82 -58.81
C LEU A 8 -5.81 -1.45 -57.56
N LEU A 9 -4.95 -1.67 -56.57
CA LEU A 9 -5.27 -2.21 -55.25
C LEU A 9 -6.04 -1.14 -54.46
N SER A 10 -7.33 -1.35 -54.27
CA SER A 10 -8.16 -0.64 -53.30
C SER A 10 -7.67 -1.00 -51.89
N ILE A 11 -6.70 -0.26 -51.35
CA ILE A 11 -6.36 -0.32 -49.93
C ILE A 11 -7.49 0.42 -49.20
N ALA A 12 -8.57 -0.30 -48.92
CA ALA A 12 -9.50 0.09 -47.88
C ALA A 12 -8.72 0.10 -46.56
N LEU A 13 -8.55 1.29 -46.00
CA LEU A 13 -8.00 1.51 -44.68
C LEU A 13 -9.00 0.92 -43.67
N LEU A 14 -8.96 -0.40 -43.47
CA LEU A 14 -9.60 -1.05 -42.34
C LEU A 14 -8.84 -0.58 -41.09
N THR A 15 -9.29 0.52 -40.49
CA THR A 15 -8.97 0.82 -39.10
C THR A 15 -9.63 -0.27 -38.26
N MET A 16 -8.94 -1.41 -38.12
CA MET A 16 -9.28 -2.38 -37.10
C MET A 16 -9.03 -1.68 -35.77
N THR A 17 -10.08 -1.07 -35.21
CA THR A 17 -10.16 -0.76 -33.80
C THR A 17 -10.10 -2.11 -33.11
N LEU A 18 -8.89 -2.55 -32.75
CA LEU A 18 -8.74 -3.60 -31.75
C LEU A 18 -9.57 -3.13 -30.56
N PRO A 19 -10.59 -3.89 -30.10
CA PRO A 19 -11.22 -3.57 -28.84
C PRO A 19 -10.09 -3.44 -27.84
N ALA A 20 -10.03 -2.32 -27.11
CA ALA A 20 -9.20 -2.25 -25.93
C ALA A 20 -9.52 -3.53 -25.17
N ILE A 21 -8.54 -4.43 -25.06
CA ILE A 21 -8.69 -5.66 -24.28
C ILE A 21 -8.88 -5.13 -22.87
N GLY A 22 -10.13 -4.93 -22.48
CA GLY A 22 -10.50 -4.42 -21.18
C GLY A 22 -9.84 -5.37 -20.21
N GLN A 23 -8.90 -4.86 -19.42
CA GLN A 23 -8.20 -5.66 -18.43
C GLN A 23 -9.28 -6.36 -17.59
N GLN A 24 -9.33 -7.69 -17.72
CA GLN A 24 -10.41 -8.45 -17.11
C GLN A 24 -10.27 -8.31 -15.61
N CYS A 25 -11.28 -7.69 -15.01
CA CYS A 25 -11.40 -7.57 -13.58
C CYS A 25 -11.46 -8.95 -12.93
N ILE A 26 -10.48 -9.27 -12.11
CA ILE A 26 -10.57 -10.43 -11.23
C ILE A 26 -11.08 -9.90 -9.90
N HIS A 27 -12.33 -10.23 -9.58
CA HIS A 27 -12.93 -9.88 -8.30
C HIS A 27 -12.39 -10.83 -7.22
N PRO A 28 -11.83 -10.30 -6.12
CA PRO A 28 -11.42 -11.12 -4.99
C PRO A 28 -12.66 -11.82 -4.39
N PRO A 29 -12.49 -12.98 -3.72
CA PRO A 29 -13.56 -13.54 -2.92
C PRO A 29 -13.96 -12.54 -1.83
N ASP A 30 -15.27 -12.38 -1.62
CA ASP A 30 -15.80 -11.56 -0.54
C ASP A 30 -15.78 -12.36 0.77
N ASP A 31 -15.31 -11.74 1.85
CA ASP A 31 -15.46 -12.29 3.19
C ASP A 31 -16.83 -11.89 3.75
N LEU A 32 -17.68 -12.88 4.05
CA LEU A 32 -18.94 -12.66 4.75
C LEU A 32 -18.73 -12.79 6.26
N ILE A 33 -18.67 -11.66 6.94
CA ILE A 33 -18.49 -11.58 8.38
C ILE A 33 -19.87 -11.56 9.05
N PRO A 34 -20.20 -12.58 9.87
CA PRO A 34 -21.51 -12.66 10.50
C PRO A 34 -21.65 -11.62 11.63
N ALA A 35 -22.86 -11.09 11.78
CA ALA A 35 -23.23 -10.29 12.95
C ALA A 35 -23.93 -11.18 13.99
N VAL A 36 -23.45 -11.14 15.23
CA VAL A 36 -24.09 -11.84 16.35
C VAL A 36 -25.47 -11.23 16.59
N GLY A 37 -26.52 -12.05 16.53
CA GLY A 37 -27.90 -11.60 16.72
C GLY A 37 -28.56 -10.96 15.50
N SER A 38 -27.92 -11.01 14.32
CA SER A 38 -28.54 -10.53 13.09
C SER A 38 -29.73 -11.38 12.64
N SER A 39 -30.74 -10.73 12.05
CA SER A 39 -31.81 -11.45 11.35
C SER A 39 -31.24 -12.15 10.11
N PRO A 40 -31.62 -13.41 9.82
CA PRO A 40 -31.23 -14.10 8.59
C PRO A 40 -31.61 -13.37 7.29
N THR A 41 -32.54 -12.41 7.37
CA THR A 41 -33.04 -11.63 6.23
C THR A 41 -32.40 -10.24 6.07
N ALA A 42 -31.52 -9.84 7.00
CA ALA A 42 -30.87 -8.54 6.92
C ALA A 42 -29.90 -8.50 5.73
N SER A 43 -30.03 -7.49 4.87
CA SER A 43 -29.08 -7.27 3.78
C SER A 43 -27.70 -6.95 4.37
N PRO A 44 -26.60 -7.54 3.87
CA PRO A 44 -25.28 -7.28 4.42
C PRO A 44 -24.89 -5.81 4.18
N MET A 45 -24.18 -5.24 5.15
CA MET A 45 -23.37 -4.04 4.95
C MET A 45 -22.22 -4.36 4.00
N VAL A 46 -21.73 -3.40 3.23
CA VAL A 46 -20.65 -3.60 2.26
C VAL A 46 -19.45 -2.71 2.61
N VAL A 47 -18.29 -3.35 2.80
CA VAL A 47 -17.00 -2.68 3.00
C VAL A 47 -16.08 -3.01 1.82
N VAL A 48 -15.45 -2.00 1.24
CA VAL A 48 -14.45 -2.19 0.18
C VAL A 48 -13.12 -1.61 0.61
N ALA A 49 -12.04 -2.38 0.45
CA ALA A 49 -10.69 -1.98 0.82
C ALA A 49 -9.77 -1.86 -0.40
N PHE A 50 -9.15 -0.69 -0.57
CA PHE A 50 -8.20 -0.36 -1.63
C PHE A 50 -6.84 0.01 -1.04
N GLY A 51 -5.76 -0.35 -1.72
CA GLY A 51 -4.44 0.15 -1.37
C GLY A 51 -3.32 -0.85 -1.55
N THR A 52 -2.35 -0.76 -0.66
CA THR A 52 -1.06 -1.44 -0.79
C THR A 52 -0.91 -2.61 0.20
N SER A 53 0.32 -3.01 0.48
CA SER A 53 0.68 -4.02 1.48
C SER A 53 0.17 -3.68 2.89
N LEU A 54 0.05 -2.39 3.21
CA LEU A 54 -0.52 -1.94 4.48
C LEU A 54 -2.00 -2.30 4.56
N MET A 55 -2.81 -1.90 3.57
CA MET A 55 -4.24 -2.26 3.52
C MET A 55 -4.46 -3.77 3.37
N TRP A 56 -3.58 -4.47 2.64
CA TRP A 56 -3.57 -5.93 2.54
C TRP A 56 -3.19 -6.63 3.85
N GLY A 57 -2.52 -5.95 4.78
CA GLY A 57 -2.18 -6.50 6.09
C GLY A 57 -1.06 -7.52 6.01
N ASP A 58 0.03 -7.16 5.32
CA ASP A 58 1.21 -8.01 5.15
C ASP A 58 1.68 -8.62 6.48
N GLY A 59 1.79 -9.94 6.50
CA GLY A 59 2.20 -10.72 7.67
C GLY A 59 1.12 -10.97 8.73
N LEU A 60 -0.11 -10.50 8.55
CA LEU A 60 -1.25 -10.81 9.41
C LEU A 60 -2.15 -11.87 8.78
N LEU A 61 -2.69 -12.79 9.58
CA LEU A 61 -3.85 -13.58 9.18
C LEU A 61 -5.04 -12.64 8.94
N GLU A 62 -5.95 -13.03 8.05
CA GLU A 62 -7.08 -12.21 7.60
C GLU A 62 -7.83 -11.57 8.78
N GLN A 63 -8.22 -12.38 9.77
CA GLN A 63 -8.97 -11.94 10.95
C GLN A 63 -8.22 -10.94 11.85
N ASN A 64 -6.90 -10.79 11.66
CA ASN A 64 -6.07 -9.88 12.41
C ASN A 64 -5.76 -8.59 11.66
N THR A 65 -6.13 -8.48 10.37
CA THR A 65 -5.97 -7.25 9.59
C THR A 65 -6.95 -6.18 10.08
N PHE A 66 -6.57 -4.90 9.93
CA PHE A 66 -7.42 -3.83 10.45
C PHE A 66 -8.69 -3.67 9.62
N ARG A 67 -8.66 -3.97 8.31
CA ARG A 67 -9.87 -4.02 7.48
C ARG A 67 -10.90 -5.03 8.00
N TYR A 68 -10.44 -6.23 8.39
CA TYR A 68 -11.30 -7.28 8.90
C TYR A 68 -11.85 -6.91 10.27
N ARG A 69 -10.98 -6.39 11.16
CA ARG A 69 -11.39 -5.92 12.49
C ARG A 69 -12.38 -4.76 12.41
N THR A 70 -12.20 -3.82 11.48
CA THR A 70 -13.16 -2.75 11.20
C THR A 70 -14.48 -3.32 10.70
N ALA A 71 -14.46 -4.27 9.76
CA ALA A 71 -15.66 -4.93 9.26
C ALA A 71 -16.39 -5.73 10.38
N GLN A 72 -15.64 -6.40 11.26
CA GLN A 72 -16.20 -7.08 12.43
C GLN A 72 -16.85 -6.11 13.42
N TRP A 73 -16.19 -4.97 13.69
CA TRP A 73 -16.79 -3.90 14.48
C TRP A 73 -18.09 -3.39 13.83
N LEU A 74 -18.08 -3.16 12.52
CA LEU A 74 -19.27 -2.68 11.80
C LEU A 74 -20.41 -3.69 11.84
N ALA A 75 -20.11 -4.99 11.71
CA ALA A 75 -21.10 -6.06 11.81
C ALA A 75 -21.75 -6.07 13.21
N THR A 76 -20.94 -5.91 14.25
CA THR A 76 -21.40 -5.83 15.64
C THR A 76 -22.23 -4.56 15.89
N TYR A 77 -21.80 -3.44 15.33
CA TYR A 77 -22.41 -2.14 15.56
C TYR A 77 -23.76 -1.99 14.83
N SER A 78 -23.84 -2.50 13.61
CA SER A 78 -25.06 -2.43 12.75
C SER A 78 -26.05 -3.56 13.01
N LEU A 79 -25.65 -4.63 13.71
CA LEU A 79 -26.41 -5.88 13.81
C LEU A 79 -26.74 -6.52 12.45
N ARG A 80 -25.92 -6.25 11.44
CA ARG A 80 -26.04 -6.77 10.08
C ARG A 80 -24.74 -7.47 9.66
N PRO A 81 -24.80 -8.58 8.91
CA PRO A 81 -23.59 -9.17 8.34
C PRO A 81 -22.82 -8.13 7.52
N VAL A 82 -21.50 -8.26 7.42
CA VAL A 82 -20.67 -7.39 6.58
C VAL A 82 -20.04 -8.21 5.48
N ARG A 83 -20.16 -7.76 4.24
CA ARG A 83 -19.42 -8.24 3.08
C ARG A 83 -18.18 -7.38 2.89
N LEU A 84 -17.01 -7.94 3.15
CA LEU A 84 -15.73 -7.28 2.97
C LEU A 84 -15.10 -7.72 1.65
N ALA A 85 -14.88 -6.78 0.74
CA ALA A 85 -14.17 -6.99 -0.51
C ALA A 85 -12.80 -6.29 -0.48
N THR A 86 -11.72 -7.06 -0.60
CA THR A 86 -10.34 -6.52 -0.51
C THR A 86 -9.64 -6.58 -1.84
N TYR A 87 -9.44 -5.42 -2.47
CA TYR A 87 -8.69 -5.29 -3.72
C TYR A 87 -7.22 -4.92 -3.50
N ALA A 88 -6.87 -4.47 -2.28
CA ALA A 88 -5.51 -4.13 -1.91
C ALA A 88 -4.55 -5.31 -2.06
N HIS A 89 -3.28 -5.04 -2.39
CA HIS A 89 -2.20 -6.03 -2.37
C HIS A 89 -0.83 -5.36 -2.22
N SER A 90 0.18 -6.17 -1.93
CA SER A 90 1.53 -5.71 -1.68
C SER A 90 2.21 -5.11 -2.91
N ALA A 91 2.97 -4.04 -2.66
CA ALA A 91 3.67 -3.22 -3.64
C ALA A 91 2.81 -2.44 -4.66
N ALA A 92 1.47 -2.44 -4.55
CA ALA A 92 0.60 -1.65 -5.42
C ALA A 92 1.04 -0.16 -5.43
N VAL A 93 1.08 0.44 -6.61
CA VAL A 93 1.30 1.89 -6.80
C VAL A 93 -0.03 2.58 -7.07
N LEU A 94 -0.09 3.90 -6.92
CA LEU A 94 -1.35 4.64 -7.13
C LEU A 94 -1.89 4.49 -8.55
N ALA A 95 -1.02 4.64 -9.56
CA ALA A 95 -1.38 4.50 -10.97
C ALA A 95 -0.31 3.73 -11.74
N ALA A 96 -0.75 2.93 -12.72
CA ALA A 96 0.15 2.20 -13.60
C ALA A 96 1.06 3.16 -14.39
N GLN A 97 2.36 2.83 -14.46
CA GLN A 97 3.27 3.54 -15.36
C GLN A 97 2.96 3.16 -16.82
N LEU A 98 2.86 4.17 -17.70
CA LEU A 98 2.59 3.95 -19.13
C LEU A 98 3.62 2.99 -19.75
N GLY A 99 3.13 1.95 -20.42
CA GLY A 99 3.96 0.97 -21.13
C GLY A 99 4.55 -0.14 -20.25
N ALA A 100 4.19 -0.20 -18.97
CA ALA A 100 4.65 -1.25 -18.10
C ALA A 100 3.82 -2.54 -18.30
N SER A 101 4.43 -3.54 -18.95
CA SER A 101 3.88 -4.89 -19.04
C SER A 101 4.37 -5.70 -17.84
N TYR A 102 3.55 -5.84 -16.81
CA TYR A 102 3.83 -6.75 -15.69
C TYR A 102 3.14 -8.09 -15.92
N PRO A 103 3.71 -9.20 -15.42
CA PRO A 103 3.05 -10.50 -15.49
C PRO A 103 1.63 -10.37 -14.94
N VAL A 104 0.71 -11.07 -15.62
CA VAL A 104 -0.71 -11.16 -15.27
C VAL A 104 -0.82 -11.34 -13.77
N ASN A 105 -1.51 -10.38 -13.15
CA ASN A 105 -2.08 -10.36 -11.81
C ASN A 105 -1.78 -11.64 -11.00
N PRO A 106 -1.08 -11.59 -9.85
CA PRO A 106 -1.13 -12.74 -8.97
C PRO A 106 -2.60 -13.05 -8.67
N VAL A 107 -2.90 -14.33 -8.54
CA VAL A 107 -4.19 -14.78 -8.02
C VAL A 107 -4.54 -13.91 -6.81
N PRO A 108 -5.72 -13.27 -6.73
CA PRO A 108 -6.12 -12.38 -5.64
C PRO A 108 -5.89 -12.96 -4.24
N ASP A 109 -5.83 -14.30 -4.15
CA ASP A 109 -5.55 -15.07 -2.93
C ASP A 109 -4.10 -14.95 -2.43
N ILE A 110 -3.20 -14.29 -3.19
CA ILE A 110 -1.77 -14.14 -2.86
C ILE A 110 -1.33 -12.67 -2.89
N GLY A 111 -2.11 -11.78 -2.27
CA GLY A 111 -1.77 -10.36 -2.14
C GLY A 111 -0.49 -10.07 -1.34
N ASP A 112 0.11 -11.08 -0.68
CA ASP A 112 1.40 -10.98 0.04
C ASP A 112 2.62 -10.84 -0.90
N LEU A 113 2.46 -11.10 -2.21
CA LEU A 113 3.55 -10.99 -3.17
C LEU A 113 3.71 -9.55 -3.68
N ASN A 114 4.96 -9.10 -3.80
CA ASN A 114 5.30 -7.74 -4.24
C ASN A 114 5.08 -7.54 -5.74
N TYR A 115 3.87 -7.14 -6.12
CA TYR A 115 3.54 -6.76 -7.50
C TYR A 115 2.99 -5.34 -7.54
N SER A 116 3.50 -4.51 -8.46
CA SER A 116 3.04 -3.11 -8.58
C SER A 116 1.66 -2.97 -9.21
N LEU A 117 1.17 -4.01 -9.90
CA LEU A 117 -0.14 -4.05 -10.52
C LEU A 117 -0.99 -5.20 -9.96
N PRO A 118 -2.33 -5.04 -9.93
CA PRO A 118 -3.10 -3.84 -10.31
C PRO A 118 -2.78 -2.58 -9.48
N SER A 119 -2.79 -1.41 -10.11
CA SER A 119 -2.62 -0.16 -9.38
C SER A 119 -3.85 0.15 -8.51
N VAL A 120 -3.75 1.07 -7.56
CA VAL A 120 -4.91 1.50 -6.76
C VAL A 120 -6.02 2.05 -7.68
N ASP A 121 -5.66 2.75 -8.76
CA ASP A 121 -6.59 3.16 -9.82
C ASP A 121 -7.34 1.96 -10.43
N ASP A 122 -6.60 0.91 -10.81
CA ASP A 122 -7.20 -0.32 -11.35
C ASP A 122 -8.13 -0.99 -10.32
N GLN A 123 -7.73 -1.01 -9.04
CA GLN A 123 -8.55 -1.56 -7.95
C GLN A 123 -9.89 -0.81 -7.83
N ILE A 124 -9.85 0.54 -7.84
CA ILE A 124 -11.03 1.41 -7.78
C ILE A 124 -11.94 1.16 -8.99
N ALA A 125 -11.38 1.23 -10.20
CA ALA A 125 -12.12 1.01 -11.44
C ALA A 125 -12.73 -0.40 -11.50
N CYS A 126 -12.07 -1.37 -10.88
CA CYS A 126 -12.55 -2.73 -10.84
C CYS A 126 -13.72 -2.94 -9.88
N ALA A 127 -13.62 -2.42 -8.65
CA ALA A 127 -14.71 -2.46 -7.69
C ALA A 127 -15.94 -1.70 -8.18
N ALA A 128 -15.77 -0.57 -8.88
CA ALA A 128 -16.88 0.21 -9.43
C ALA A 128 -17.73 -0.56 -10.45
N ARG A 129 -17.14 -1.57 -11.11
CA ARG A 129 -17.82 -2.46 -12.07
C ARG A 129 -18.31 -3.78 -11.44
N ALA A 130 -17.94 -4.05 -10.19
CA ALA A 130 -18.21 -5.32 -9.53
C ALA A 130 -19.68 -5.41 -9.06
N PRO A 131 -20.41 -6.49 -9.40
CA PRO A 131 -21.77 -6.69 -8.93
C PRO A 131 -21.89 -6.65 -7.41
N GLY A 132 -22.83 -5.84 -6.90
CA GLY A 132 -23.08 -5.69 -5.46
C GLY A 132 -22.07 -4.83 -4.69
N LEU A 133 -21.04 -4.27 -5.34
CA LEU A 133 -20.12 -3.30 -4.74
C LEU A 133 -20.34 -1.87 -5.24
N ALA A 134 -21.37 -1.61 -6.06
CA ALA A 134 -21.65 -0.29 -6.61
C ALA A 134 -22.03 0.77 -5.55
N HIS A 135 -22.51 0.33 -4.39
CA HIS A 135 -22.95 1.19 -3.29
C HIS A 135 -22.40 0.68 -1.95
N PRO A 136 -21.07 0.77 -1.72
CA PRO A 136 -20.50 0.38 -0.44
C PRO A 136 -20.94 1.32 0.67
N ASP A 137 -21.11 0.80 1.88
CA ASP A 137 -21.40 1.62 3.07
C ASP A 137 -20.13 2.31 3.58
N LEU A 138 -18.99 1.65 3.45
CA LEU A 138 -17.68 2.13 3.88
C LEU A 138 -16.59 1.71 2.89
N ILE A 139 -15.75 2.67 2.50
CA ILE A 139 -14.50 2.43 1.78
C ILE A 139 -13.33 2.69 2.71
N LEU A 140 -12.39 1.76 2.77
CA LEU A 140 -11.08 1.93 3.37
C LEU A 140 -10.06 2.10 2.24
N VAL A 141 -9.25 3.15 2.30
CA VAL A 141 -8.24 3.41 1.28
C VAL A 141 -6.91 3.82 1.89
N GLU A 142 -5.82 3.37 1.27
CA GLU A 142 -4.45 3.72 1.62
C GLU A 142 -3.58 3.68 0.35
N GLY A 143 -2.52 4.47 0.30
CA GLY A 143 -1.57 4.44 -0.81
C GLY A 143 -0.61 5.61 -0.79
N CYS A 144 0.32 5.63 -1.76
CA CYS A 144 1.46 6.54 -1.99
C CYS A 144 2.83 6.03 -1.53
N ILE A 145 2.95 5.19 -0.49
CA ILE A 145 4.26 4.81 0.04
C ILE A 145 5.15 4.06 -0.98
N ASN A 146 4.54 3.26 -1.86
CA ASN A 146 5.27 2.54 -2.91
C ASN A 146 5.69 3.45 -4.06
N ASP A 147 4.94 4.52 -4.34
CA ASP A 147 5.29 5.56 -5.30
C ASP A 147 6.47 6.42 -4.82
N VAL A 148 6.58 6.65 -3.50
CA VAL A 148 7.79 7.23 -2.85
C VAL A 148 8.96 6.22 -2.83
N GLY A 149 8.62 4.94 -2.88
CA GLY A 149 9.53 3.82 -2.67
C GLY A 149 9.81 3.62 -1.19
N ALA A 150 9.08 2.72 -0.53
CA ALA A 150 9.20 2.45 0.91
C ALA A 150 10.66 2.24 1.40
N GLU A 151 11.53 1.71 0.54
CA GLU A 151 12.95 1.57 0.84
C GLU A 151 13.67 2.91 1.04
N SER A 152 13.34 3.94 0.26
CA SER A 152 13.97 5.27 0.35
C SER A 152 13.78 5.87 1.74
N ILE A 153 12.63 5.61 2.38
CA ILE A 153 12.31 6.04 3.74
C ILE A 153 13.24 5.38 4.77
N ALA A 154 13.52 4.08 4.59
CA ALA A 154 14.35 3.29 5.49
C ALA A 154 15.86 3.27 5.13
N LEU A 155 16.30 4.10 4.18
CA LEU A 155 17.70 4.20 3.79
C LEU A 155 18.37 5.44 4.40
N PRO A 156 19.52 5.31 5.09
CA PRO A 156 20.15 6.43 5.80
C PRO A 156 20.77 7.48 4.88
N TRP A 157 20.98 7.16 3.60
CA TRP A 157 21.60 8.04 2.59
C TRP A 157 20.58 8.73 1.69
N THR A 158 19.28 8.53 1.95
CA THR A 158 18.24 9.24 1.20
C THR A 158 18.34 10.73 1.49
N GLN A 159 18.30 11.55 0.44
CA GLN A 159 18.37 13.00 0.59
C GLN A 159 17.02 13.50 1.13
N PRO A 160 16.99 14.20 2.28
CA PRO A 160 15.72 14.65 2.89
C PRO A 160 14.88 15.52 1.95
N GLY A 161 15.50 16.42 1.19
CA GLY A 161 14.79 17.26 0.22
C GLY A 161 14.12 16.46 -0.89
N LEU A 162 14.80 15.42 -1.40
CA LEU A 162 14.23 14.51 -2.39
C LEU A 162 13.07 13.72 -1.79
N LEU A 163 13.27 13.08 -0.64
CA LEU A 163 12.25 12.29 0.05
C LEU A 163 10.98 13.13 0.31
N LYS A 164 11.14 14.35 0.80
CA LYS A 164 10.03 15.28 1.00
C LYS A 164 9.29 15.55 -0.31
N SER A 165 10.01 15.92 -1.38
CA SER A 165 9.39 16.24 -2.67
C SER A 165 8.67 15.04 -3.30
N GLU A 166 9.23 13.83 -3.20
CA GLU A 166 8.60 12.60 -3.68
C GLU A 166 7.36 12.26 -2.85
N THR A 167 7.43 12.45 -1.52
CA THR A 167 6.28 12.26 -0.62
C THR A 167 5.16 13.26 -0.91
N GLU A 168 5.47 14.54 -1.12
CA GLU A 168 4.49 15.57 -1.48
C GLU A 168 3.80 15.25 -2.82
N ALA A 169 4.56 14.80 -3.82
CA ALA A 169 4.01 14.47 -5.13
C ALA A 169 3.12 13.22 -5.09
N ALA A 170 3.56 12.17 -4.40
CA ALA A 170 2.85 10.90 -4.33
C ALA A 170 1.64 10.94 -3.37
N CYS A 171 1.82 11.45 -2.16
CA CYS A 171 0.78 11.44 -1.11
C CYS A 171 -0.14 12.67 -1.16
N GLY A 172 0.15 13.64 -2.02
CA GLY A 172 -0.71 14.78 -2.33
C GLY A 172 -1.36 14.61 -3.71
N PRO A 173 -0.97 15.38 -4.75
CA PRO A 173 -1.71 15.42 -6.01
C PRO A 173 -1.99 14.07 -6.70
N ALA A 174 -1.13 13.06 -6.53
CA ALA A 174 -1.42 11.72 -7.05
C ALA A 174 -2.52 11.01 -6.24
N MET A 175 -2.44 11.03 -4.91
CA MET A 175 -3.47 10.46 -4.04
C MET A 175 -4.82 11.20 -4.17
N LEU A 176 -4.80 12.54 -4.30
CA LEU A 176 -6.00 13.34 -4.57
C LEU A 176 -6.78 12.84 -5.79
N LYS A 177 -6.10 12.45 -6.87
CA LYS A 177 -6.75 11.91 -8.08
C LYS A 177 -7.49 10.61 -7.77
N GLU A 178 -6.91 9.74 -6.96
CA GLU A 178 -7.56 8.50 -6.55
C GLU A 178 -8.77 8.77 -5.64
N LEU A 179 -8.68 9.74 -4.71
CA LEU A 179 -9.81 10.16 -3.90
C LEU A 179 -10.94 10.78 -4.75
N GLN A 180 -10.61 11.56 -5.77
CA GLN A 180 -11.59 12.12 -6.72
C GLN A 180 -12.28 11.03 -7.56
N LYS A 181 -11.56 9.98 -7.96
CA LYS A 181 -12.16 8.83 -8.66
C LYS A 181 -13.08 8.03 -7.76
N ILE A 182 -12.68 7.82 -6.50
CA ILE A 182 -13.56 7.23 -5.47
C ILE A 182 -14.81 8.11 -5.29
N ASP A 183 -14.63 9.43 -5.23
CA ASP A 183 -15.74 10.37 -5.06
C ASP A 183 -16.77 10.21 -6.19
N ALA A 184 -16.29 10.20 -7.45
CA ALA A 184 -17.11 10.05 -8.64
C ALA A 184 -17.76 8.67 -8.78
N SER A 185 -17.06 7.61 -8.38
CA SER A 185 -17.51 6.22 -8.56
C SER A 185 -18.45 5.75 -7.44
N PHE A 186 -18.31 6.33 -6.23
CA PHE A 186 -19.04 5.93 -5.03
C PHE A 186 -19.60 7.17 -4.30
N PRO A 187 -20.58 7.90 -4.88
CA PRO A 187 -20.99 9.24 -4.42
C PRO A 187 -21.58 9.30 -3.00
N ASN A 188 -22.11 8.18 -2.49
CA ASN A 188 -22.85 8.15 -1.21
C ASN A 188 -22.15 7.34 -0.12
N THR A 189 -20.86 7.07 -0.29
CA THR A 189 -20.09 6.21 0.62
C THR A 189 -19.23 7.02 1.59
N ALA A 190 -19.15 6.59 2.84
CA ALA A 190 -18.15 7.06 3.78
C ALA A 190 -16.78 6.48 3.39
N VAL A 191 -15.76 7.33 3.30
CA VAL A 191 -14.41 6.94 2.89
C VAL A 191 -13.44 7.27 4.01
N VAL A 192 -12.65 6.29 4.44
CA VAL A 192 -11.60 6.50 5.44
C VAL A 192 -10.25 6.24 4.80
N VAL A 193 -9.40 7.27 4.79
CA VAL A 193 -8.02 7.22 4.34
C VAL A 193 -7.12 6.87 5.54
N ALA A 194 -6.41 5.75 5.47
CA ALA A 194 -5.49 5.35 6.52
C ALA A 194 -4.14 6.09 6.38
N GLY A 195 -3.64 6.62 7.51
CA GLY A 195 -2.29 7.16 7.60
C GLY A 195 -1.20 6.08 7.72
N TYR A 196 0.03 6.48 8.01
CA TYR A 196 1.17 5.58 8.18
C TYR A 196 1.75 5.59 9.59
N TYR A 197 2.33 4.48 10.04
CA TYR A 197 3.28 4.52 11.15
C TYR A 197 4.63 5.06 10.66
N PRO A 198 5.39 5.80 11.50
CA PRO A 198 6.82 5.94 11.29
C PRO A 198 7.48 4.56 11.29
N LEU A 199 8.17 4.22 10.20
CA LEU A 199 8.77 2.89 10.02
C LEU A 199 9.87 2.66 11.06
N VAL A 200 10.77 3.63 11.22
CA VAL A 200 11.89 3.63 12.16
C VAL A 200 11.75 4.82 13.10
N SER A 201 12.17 4.68 14.36
CA SER A 201 12.25 5.77 15.32
C SER A 201 13.59 5.74 16.04
N LYS A 202 13.89 6.80 16.81
CA LYS A 202 15.08 6.84 17.69
C LYS A 202 15.08 5.76 18.78
N LYS A 203 13.96 5.03 18.97
CA LYS A 203 13.83 3.90 19.90
C LYS A 203 13.90 2.55 19.20
N SER A 204 13.99 2.52 17.88
CA SER A 204 14.17 1.29 17.11
C SER A 204 15.49 0.61 17.47
N THR A 205 15.48 -0.72 17.51
CA THR A 205 16.73 -1.48 17.56
C THR A 205 17.47 -1.37 16.23
N VAL A 206 18.79 -1.32 16.29
CA VAL A 206 19.65 -1.39 15.10
C VAL A 206 19.82 -2.82 14.56
N PHE A 207 19.32 -3.82 15.30
CA PHE A 207 19.38 -5.23 14.92
C PHE A 207 18.52 -5.54 13.69
N GLY A 208 19.09 -6.24 12.70
CA GLY A 208 18.43 -6.57 11.43
C GLY A 208 18.62 -5.54 10.30
N PHE A 209 18.89 -4.27 10.62
CA PHE A 209 19.11 -3.22 9.63
C PHE A 209 20.46 -3.33 8.90
N PHE A 210 21.54 -3.66 9.61
CA PHE A 210 22.88 -3.68 9.02
C PHE A 210 23.14 -4.87 8.08
N GLY A 211 22.45 -5.99 8.30
CA GLY A 211 22.47 -7.14 7.40
C GLY A 211 21.78 -6.87 6.07
N LEU A 212 20.66 -6.13 6.09
CA LEU A 212 19.98 -5.65 4.88
C LEU A 212 20.73 -4.50 4.22
N SER A 213 21.35 -3.59 4.97
CA SER A 213 22.05 -2.47 4.33
C SER A 213 23.23 -2.97 3.51
N GLY A 214 23.95 -4.02 3.91
CA GLY A 214 25.02 -4.62 3.11
C GLY A 214 24.53 -5.40 1.88
N THR A 215 23.52 -6.26 2.06
CA THR A 215 22.96 -7.10 0.97
C THR A 215 22.11 -6.30 -0.01
N ARG A 216 21.23 -5.40 0.46
CA ARG A 216 20.47 -4.49 -0.40
C ARG A 216 21.34 -3.42 -1.04
N ARG A 217 22.46 -2.99 -0.45
CA ARG A 217 23.47 -2.16 -1.18
C ARG A 217 24.01 -2.91 -2.40
N ALA A 218 24.24 -4.21 -2.30
CA ALA A 218 24.69 -5.01 -3.44
C ALA A 218 23.59 -5.19 -4.49
N VAL A 219 22.35 -5.47 -4.07
CA VAL A 219 21.19 -5.63 -4.97
C VAL A 219 20.81 -4.31 -5.64
N ASN A 220 20.67 -3.22 -4.89
CA ASN A 220 20.37 -1.89 -5.44
C ASN A 220 21.51 -1.35 -6.31
N ARG A 221 22.77 -1.73 -6.06
CA ARG A 221 23.87 -1.45 -6.99
C ARG A 221 23.74 -2.28 -8.27
N ALA A 222 23.40 -3.56 -8.18
CA ALA A 222 23.20 -4.41 -9.35
C ALA A 222 21.97 -4.00 -10.19
N LYS A 223 20.88 -3.60 -9.53
CA LYS A 223 19.66 -3.08 -10.14
C LYS A 223 19.90 -1.70 -10.77
N ARG A 224 20.54 -0.77 -10.06
CA ARG A 224 20.98 0.52 -10.65
C ARG A 224 21.94 0.34 -11.82
N ILE A 225 22.82 -0.67 -11.83
CA ILE A 225 23.69 -0.96 -12.99
C ILE A 225 22.87 -1.50 -14.17
N ARG A 226 21.85 -2.36 -13.91
CA ARG A 226 20.89 -2.82 -14.93
C ARG A 226 20.08 -1.64 -15.49
N ASP A 227 19.51 -0.82 -14.61
CA ASP A 227 18.66 0.32 -14.96
C ASP A 227 19.48 1.46 -15.59
N GLN A 228 20.71 1.71 -15.12
CA GLN A 228 21.65 2.60 -15.81
C GLN A 228 21.97 2.07 -17.19
N LYS A 229 22.25 0.77 -17.39
CA LYS A 229 22.44 0.23 -18.75
C LYS A 229 21.22 0.44 -19.66
N ALA A 230 20.00 0.50 -19.10
CA ALA A 230 18.79 0.87 -19.83
C ALA A 230 18.69 2.39 -20.09
N LEU A 231 19.14 3.24 -19.16
CA LEU A 231 19.13 4.71 -19.26
C LEU A 231 20.38 5.35 -19.91
N THR A 232 21.48 4.62 -20.13
CA THR A 232 22.74 5.17 -20.71
C THR A 232 22.59 5.52 -22.21
N ARG A 233 21.36 5.58 -22.74
CA ARG A 233 21.04 6.27 -24.01
C ARG A 233 20.79 7.77 -23.86
N GLN A 234 20.73 8.34 -22.66
CA GLN A 234 20.64 9.80 -22.46
C GLN A 234 21.54 10.33 -21.32
N LYS A 235 22.68 10.91 -21.74
CA LYS A 235 23.47 12.03 -21.17
C LYS A 235 23.97 12.05 -19.69
N THR A 236 25.27 12.37 -19.63
CA THR A 236 26.08 13.09 -18.61
C THR A 236 26.03 12.63 -17.15
N ILE A 237 27.08 11.90 -16.76
CA ILE A 237 27.33 11.40 -15.39
C ILE A 237 28.07 12.48 -14.59
N THR A 238 27.43 13.02 -13.56
CA THR A 238 28.08 13.82 -12.51
C THR A 238 28.98 12.92 -11.66
N PRO A 239 30.19 13.35 -11.23
CA PRO A 239 31.08 12.53 -10.43
C PRO A 239 30.43 12.10 -9.11
N PRO A 240 30.66 10.87 -8.62
CA PRO A 240 30.15 10.43 -7.33
C PRO A 240 30.77 11.28 -6.22
N GLN A 241 29.91 11.91 -5.42
CA GLN A 241 30.29 12.62 -4.20
C GLN A 241 31.10 11.68 -3.27
N PRO A 242 32.17 12.17 -2.63
CA PRO A 242 32.97 11.37 -1.70
C PRO A 242 32.09 10.92 -0.52
N LYS A 243 31.98 9.60 -0.34
CA LYS A 243 31.20 9.02 0.75
C LYS A 243 31.97 9.21 2.06
N THR A 244 31.55 10.19 2.87
CA THR A 244 31.90 10.19 4.29
C THR A 244 31.27 8.95 4.93
N SER A 245 32.09 8.09 5.52
CA SER A 245 31.61 6.91 6.24
C SER A 245 30.81 7.37 7.47
N MET A 246 29.50 7.09 7.48
CA MET A 246 28.67 7.30 8.67
C MET A 246 28.93 6.19 9.69
N SER A 247 28.86 6.55 10.97
CA SER A 247 28.77 5.55 12.04
C SER A 247 27.39 4.87 12.01
N HIS A 248 27.29 3.68 12.61
CA HIS A 248 26.03 2.95 12.73
C HIS A 248 24.93 3.74 13.44
N LEU A 249 25.29 4.57 14.42
CA LEU A 249 24.34 5.44 15.11
C LEU A 249 23.83 6.55 14.19
N GLN A 250 24.71 7.16 13.39
CA GLN A 250 24.31 8.17 12.41
C GLN A 250 23.44 7.59 11.29
N GLU A 251 23.73 6.36 10.85
CA GLU A 251 22.86 5.64 9.90
C GLU A 251 21.47 5.45 10.52
N HIS A 252 21.39 4.93 11.73
CA HIS A 252 20.11 4.74 12.44
C HIS A 252 19.33 6.04 12.61
N ASP A 253 19.99 7.11 13.08
CA ASP A 253 19.34 8.39 13.31
C ASP A 253 18.83 8.99 11.99
N SER A 254 19.58 8.85 10.90
CA SER A 254 19.12 9.29 9.56
C SER A 254 17.88 8.52 9.10
N MET A 255 17.78 7.22 9.41
CA MET A 255 16.59 6.42 9.07
C MET A 255 15.37 6.81 9.90
N ALA A 256 15.56 7.11 11.19
CA ALA A 256 14.51 7.63 12.05
C ALA A 256 14.04 9.01 11.58
N ASP A 257 14.96 9.91 11.23
CA ASP A 257 14.64 11.24 10.74
C ASP A 257 13.93 11.18 9.36
N ASN A 258 14.32 10.26 8.47
CA ASN A 258 13.62 10.02 7.21
C ASN A 258 12.21 9.47 7.41
N SER A 259 12.03 8.55 8.36
CA SER A 259 10.72 7.99 8.71
C SER A 259 9.78 9.06 9.26
N GLU A 260 10.29 9.95 10.11
CA GLU A 260 9.53 11.08 10.65
C GLU A 260 9.21 12.10 9.55
N LEU A 261 10.16 12.41 8.66
CA LEU A 261 9.93 13.30 7.54
C LEU A 261 8.82 12.79 6.61
N PHE A 262 8.87 11.50 6.25
CA PHE A 262 7.81 10.86 5.47
C PHE A 262 6.46 10.91 6.20
N TYR A 263 6.44 10.56 7.49
CA TYR A 263 5.22 10.56 8.30
C TYR A 263 4.55 11.93 8.33
N GLN A 264 5.28 12.99 8.67
CA GLN A 264 4.72 14.34 8.76
C GLN A 264 4.28 14.86 7.39
N THR A 265 5.07 14.60 6.35
CA THR A 265 4.78 15.08 4.99
C THR A 265 3.55 14.38 4.41
N SER A 266 3.48 13.04 4.51
CA SER A 266 2.34 12.26 4.03
C SER A 266 1.06 12.59 4.81
N LYS A 267 1.12 12.65 6.15
CA LYS A 267 -0.02 13.05 6.99
C LYS A 267 -0.59 14.40 6.57
N LYS A 268 0.29 15.39 6.36
CA LYS A 268 -0.14 16.73 5.94
C LYS A 268 -0.83 16.68 4.58
N ALA A 269 -0.18 16.08 3.58
CA ALA A 269 -0.70 16.00 2.22
C ALA A 269 -2.06 15.27 2.15
N LEU A 270 -2.17 14.11 2.80
CA LEU A 270 -3.41 13.34 2.84
C LEU A 270 -4.56 14.11 3.50
N LYS A 271 -4.29 14.87 4.57
CA LYS A 271 -5.31 15.71 5.23
C LYS A 271 -5.75 16.87 4.34
N GLU A 272 -4.83 17.49 3.62
CA GLU A 272 -5.13 18.56 2.64
C GLU A 272 -5.99 18.02 1.49
N ASP A 273 -5.65 16.85 0.94
CA ASP A 273 -6.43 16.22 -0.13
C ASP A 273 -7.86 15.87 0.33
N ILE A 274 -8.01 15.33 1.54
CA ILE A 274 -9.31 15.03 2.15
C ILE A 274 -10.15 16.30 2.34
N GLN A 275 -9.54 17.40 2.76
CA GLN A 275 -10.22 18.69 2.84
C GLN A 275 -10.68 19.14 1.45
N GLN A 276 -9.83 18.97 0.43
CA GLN A 276 -10.14 19.38 -0.94
C GLN A 276 -11.32 18.59 -1.53
N VAL A 277 -11.37 17.26 -1.39
CA VAL A 277 -12.50 16.46 -1.91
C VAL A 277 -13.79 16.71 -1.13
N ASN A 278 -13.71 16.95 0.18
CA ASN A 278 -14.89 17.31 0.97
C ASN A 278 -15.41 18.72 0.66
N ALA A 279 -14.57 19.65 0.18
CA ALA A 279 -14.99 21.01 -0.13
C ALA A 279 -16.00 21.08 -1.30
N SER A 280 -16.00 20.09 -2.20
CA SER A 280 -16.98 19.97 -3.28
C SER A 280 -18.27 19.23 -2.89
N ALA A 281 -18.32 18.61 -1.72
CA ALA A 281 -19.46 17.81 -1.28
C ALA A 281 -20.45 18.62 -0.43
N SER A 282 -21.74 18.25 -0.49
CA SER A 282 -22.77 18.84 0.38
C SER A 282 -22.58 18.49 1.86
N SER A 283 -21.87 17.40 2.15
CA SER A 283 -21.53 16.94 3.49
C SER A 283 -20.18 16.21 3.46
N PRO A 284 -19.30 16.42 4.47
CA PRO A 284 -18.04 15.69 4.55
C PRO A 284 -18.27 14.18 4.64
N ARG A 285 -17.57 13.42 3.80
CA ARG A 285 -17.64 11.95 3.75
C ARG A 285 -16.29 11.26 3.64
N PHE A 286 -15.22 12.03 3.40
CA PHE A 286 -13.84 11.54 3.48
C PHE A 286 -13.25 11.88 4.85
N PHE A 287 -12.64 10.90 5.51
CA PHE A 287 -12.09 11.02 6.85
C PHE A 287 -10.65 10.50 6.89
N TYR A 288 -9.82 11.11 7.73
CA TYR A 288 -8.45 10.66 7.95
C TYR A 288 -8.36 9.83 9.23
N ALA A 289 -7.93 8.58 9.11
CA ALA A 289 -7.63 7.73 10.27
C ALA A 289 -6.25 8.09 10.83
N GLN A 290 -6.24 9.10 11.71
CA GLN A 290 -5.06 9.56 12.42
C GLN A 290 -4.63 8.51 13.46
N LEU A 291 -3.39 8.03 13.37
CA LEU A 291 -2.79 7.23 14.43
C LEU A 291 -2.59 8.10 15.70
N PRO A 292 -2.66 7.52 16.91
CA PRO A 292 -2.50 8.27 18.15
C PRO A 292 -1.15 9.01 18.21
N GLU A 293 -1.23 10.34 18.33
CA GLU A 293 -0.08 11.23 18.40
C GLU A 293 0.10 11.80 19.81
N GLY A 294 1.34 12.18 20.11
CA GLY A 294 1.69 12.91 21.32
C GLY A 294 2.93 13.77 21.11
N ASN A 295 3.26 14.56 22.13
CA ASN A 295 4.52 15.29 22.15
C ASN A 295 5.61 14.39 22.76
N TYR A 296 6.48 13.86 21.90
CA TYR A 296 7.59 12.99 22.27
C TYR A 296 8.96 13.66 22.05
N GLY A 297 9.00 15.00 22.06
CA GLY A 297 10.21 15.79 21.81
C GLY A 297 10.50 16.03 20.32
N TYR A 298 9.49 15.88 19.46
CA TYR A 298 9.53 16.30 18.05
C TYR A 298 8.88 17.69 17.91
N PRO A 299 9.23 18.47 16.87
CA PRO A 299 8.62 19.78 16.63
C PRO A 299 7.11 19.70 16.43
N ASP A 300 6.67 18.68 15.70
CA ASP A 300 5.26 18.39 15.44
C ASP A 300 4.82 17.13 16.19
N PRO A 301 3.54 17.03 16.62
CA PRO A 301 3.01 15.79 17.19
C PRO A 301 3.24 14.60 16.26
N THR A 302 3.70 13.49 16.84
CA THR A 302 4.02 12.25 16.11
C THR A 302 3.54 11.03 16.87
N VAL A 303 3.54 9.87 16.20
CA VAL A 303 3.24 8.58 16.82
C VAL A 303 4.30 8.26 17.88
N ASN A 304 3.88 7.64 18.98
CA ASN A 304 4.79 7.23 20.04
C ASN A 304 5.98 6.42 19.46
N PRO A 305 7.23 6.88 19.64
CA PRO A 305 8.40 6.24 19.03
C PRO A 305 8.61 4.80 19.52
N ASN A 306 8.01 4.41 20.66
CA ASN A 306 8.05 3.04 21.16
C ASN A 306 7.23 2.04 20.32
N LEU A 307 6.43 2.52 19.36
CA LEU A 307 5.55 1.71 18.51
C LEU A 307 6.17 1.38 17.15
N ALA A 308 7.27 2.03 16.77
CA ALA A 308 7.96 1.77 15.49
C ALA A 308 8.63 0.39 15.45
N TYR A 309 9.24 0.07 14.30
CA TYR A 309 10.00 -1.16 14.11
C TYR A 309 11.02 -1.37 15.21
N GLY A 310 11.05 -2.56 15.80
CA GLY A 310 12.10 -2.97 16.74
C GLY A 310 12.22 -2.12 18.00
N ALA A 311 11.25 -1.25 18.27
CA ALA A 311 11.16 -0.48 19.51
C ALA A 311 10.57 -1.34 20.66
N PRO A 312 10.61 -0.88 21.92
CA PRO A 312 10.22 -1.71 23.08
C PRO A 312 8.82 -2.33 22.98
N ASN A 313 7.82 -1.53 22.58
CA ASN A 313 6.42 -1.97 22.48
C ASN A 313 6.03 -2.43 21.06
N ARG A 314 6.89 -2.17 20.06
CA ARG A 314 6.74 -2.39 18.61
C ARG A 314 5.34 -2.81 18.15
N HIS A 315 4.71 -1.94 17.39
CA HIS A 315 3.48 -2.25 16.65
C HIS A 315 3.76 -2.72 15.23
N LEU A 316 5.02 -2.75 14.81
CA LEU A 316 5.44 -3.20 13.49
C LEU A 316 6.17 -4.55 13.56
N TRP A 317 6.01 -5.38 12.53
CA TRP A 317 6.75 -6.62 12.38
C TRP A 317 8.25 -6.35 12.21
N MET A 318 9.05 -7.25 12.77
CA MET A 318 10.49 -7.24 12.58
C MET A 318 10.89 -8.11 11.40
N ILE A 319 12.09 -7.85 10.87
CA ILE A 319 12.64 -8.66 9.80
C ILE A 319 12.90 -10.08 10.32
N SER A 320 12.33 -11.06 9.61
CA SER A 320 12.51 -12.49 9.87
C SER A 320 13.42 -13.10 8.81
N PHE A 321 14.63 -13.55 9.18
CA PHE A 321 15.53 -14.21 8.24
C PHE A 321 15.52 -15.73 8.36
N ARG A 322 15.66 -16.39 7.21
CA ARG A 322 15.70 -17.85 7.10
C ARG A 322 16.89 -18.52 7.78
N PHE A 323 18.07 -17.89 7.74
CA PHE A 323 19.28 -18.48 8.31
C PHE A 323 19.38 -18.30 9.83
N PHE A 324 18.70 -17.30 10.40
CA PHE A 324 18.60 -17.09 11.85
C PHE A 324 17.40 -17.84 12.48
N HIS A 325 16.79 -18.79 11.75
CA HIS A 325 15.51 -19.41 12.11
C HIS A 325 15.43 -20.16 13.44
N LEU A 326 16.55 -20.63 13.97
CA LEU A 326 16.58 -21.20 15.32
C LEU A 326 16.40 -20.14 16.42
N PHE A 327 16.62 -18.86 16.10
CA PHE A 327 16.56 -17.73 17.04
C PHE A 327 15.74 -16.54 16.52
N ALA A 328 14.99 -16.70 15.42
CA ALA A 328 14.08 -15.68 14.92
C ALA A 328 12.85 -15.64 15.83
N PHE A 329 12.95 -14.90 16.94
CA PHE A 329 11.92 -14.82 17.98
C PHE A 329 10.60 -14.15 17.53
N TYR A 330 10.52 -13.62 16.30
CA TYR A 330 9.43 -12.74 15.87
C TYR A 330 9.03 -12.96 14.41
N LYS A 331 8.52 -14.16 14.11
CA LYS A 331 7.90 -14.45 12.80
C LYS A 331 6.54 -13.77 12.70
N ASP A 332 6.23 -13.22 11.54
CA ASP A 332 4.87 -12.79 11.22
C ASP A 332 3.93 -13.99 11.11
N GLN A 333 2.62 -13.75 11.16
CA GLN A 333 1.63 -14.82 11.25
C GLN A 333 1.49 -15.60 9.94
N LYS A 334 1.87 -15.00 8.81
CA LYS A 334 1.85 -15.61 7.47
C LYS A 334 3.21 -16.14 7.03
N TYR A 335 4.25 -16.08 7.86
CA TYR A 335 5.62 -16.40 7.46
C TYR A 335 5.74 -17.74 6.71
N TRP A 336 5.18 -18.81 7.30
CA TRP A 336 5.27 -20.15 6.71
C TRP A 336 4.37 -20.37 5.49
N TYR A 337 3.34 -19.56 5.34
CA TYR A 337 2.53 -19.52 4.13
C TYR A 337 3.28 -18.81 3.00
N ARG A 338 3.98 -17.71 3.32
CA ARG A 338 4.69 -16.87 2.34
C ARG A 338 5.99 -17.49 1.82
N VAL A 339 6.77 -18.18 2.66
CA VAL A 339 8.07 -18.75 2.22
C VAL A 339 7.96 -19.65 0.97
N PRO A 340 7.07 -20.65 0.89
CA PRO A 340 6.92 -21.45 -0.32
C PRO A 340 6.53 -20.64 -1.56
N LEU A 341 5.76 -19.56 -1.37
CA LEU A 341 5.37 -18.66 -2.46
C LEU A 341 6.57 -17.87 -2.99
N CYS A 342 7.44 -17.40 -2.10
CA CYS A 342 8.69 -16.71 -2.46
C CYS A 342 9.75 -17.65 -3.06
N ASP A 343 9.77 -18.92 -2.66
CA ASP A 343 10.69 -19.93 -3.19
C ASP A 343 10.32 -20.40 -4.61
N ASP A 344 9.06 -20.23 -5.01
CA ASP A 344 8.57 -20.61 -6.33
C ASP A 344 9.11 -19.65 -7.41
N PRO A 345 9.96 -20.13 -8.36
CA PRO A 345 10.49 -19.29 -9.44
C PRO A 345 9.42 -18.73 -10.38
N ARG A 346 8.19 -19.28 -10.36
CA ARG A 346 7.07 -18.74 -11.14
C ARG A 346 6.52 -17.45 -10.54
N ASN A 347 6.62 -17.32 -9.22
CA ASN A 347 6.15 -16.14 -8.47
C ASN A 347 7.29 -15.13 -8.28
N VAL A 348 8.50 -15.60 -7.94
CA VAL A 348 9.67 -14.74 -7.74
C VAL A 348 10.85 -15.29 -8.58
N PRO A 349 10.92 -14.90 -9.87
CA PRO A 349 11.93 -15.42 -10.80
C PRO A 349 13.36 -15.00 -10.44
N ASP A 350 13.55 -13.76 -9.96
CA ASP A 350 14.87 -13.26 -9.57
C ASP A 350 15.23 -13.78 -8.16
N LEU A 351 16.29 -14.59 -8.09
CA LEU A 351 16.80 -15.14 -6.83
C LEU A 351 17.14 -14.05 -5.80
N LEU A 352 17.49 -12.84 -6.24
CA LEU A 352 17.81 -11.71 -5.37
C LEU A 352 16.56 -11.08 -4.73
N GLU A 353 15.38 -11.27 -5.31
CA GLU A 353 14.10 -10.74 -4.81
C GLU A 353 13.44 -11.67 -3.79
N ARG A 354 13.83 -12.96 -3.73
CA ARG A 354 13.25 -13.92 -2.79
C ARG A 354 13.43 -13.53 -1.32
N PRO A 355 14.62 -13.09 -0.85
CA PRO A 355 14.77 -12.61 0.52
C PRO A 355 13.94 -11.35 0.81
N ILE A 356 13.69 -10.52 -0.21
CA ILE A 356 12.84 -9.33 -0.09
C ILE A 356 11.38 -9.75 0.09
N CYS A 357 10.91 -10.71 -0.72
CA CYS A 357 9.60 -11.33 -0.58
C CYS A 357 9.40 -11.99 0.80
N GLU A 358 10.37 -12.78 1.28
CA GLU A 358 10.27 -13.44 2.59
C GLU A 358 10.17 -12.43 3.75
N THR A 359 10.76 -11.24 3.58
CA THR A 359 10.83 -10.19 4.60
C THR A 359 9.84 -9.05 4.37
N SER A 360 8.91 -9.16 3.41
CA SER A 360 7.99 -8.07 3.03
C SER A 360 7.18 -7.51 4.20
N PRO A 361 6.75 -8.28 5.22
CA PRO A 361 5.98 -7.71 6.33
C PRO A 361 6.79 -6.83 7.26
N ALA A 362 8.12 -6.79 7.15
CA ALA A 362 8.91 -5.86 7.93
C ALA A 362 8.31 -4.45 7.80
N PHE A 363 8.25 -3.72 8.92
CA PHE A 363 7.64 -2.38 9.00
C PHE A 363 6.11 -2.32 8.80
N HIS A 364 5.43 -3.45 8.60
CA HIS A 364 3.96 -3.50 8.58
C HIS A 364 3.39 -3.72 9.98
N PRO A 365 2.13 -3.33 10.24
CA PRO A 365 1.50 -3.54 11.53
C PRO A 365 1.45 -5.01 11.92
N ASN A 366 1.84 -5.31 13.15
CA ASN A 366 1.52 -6.58 13.78
C ASN A 366 0.10 -6.54 14.37
N GLY A 367 -0.31 -7.59 15.09
CA GLY A 367 -1.67 -7.67 15.64
C GLY A 367 -2.06 -6.47 16.52
N SER A 368 -1.13 -5.96 17.34
CA SER A 368 -1.36 -4.77 18.16
C SER A 368 -1.42 -3.49 17.31
N GLY A 369 -0.51 -3.33 16.34
CA GLY A 369 -0.52 -2.18 15.42
C GLY A 369 -1.79 -2.12 14.57
N SER A 370 -2.28 -3.27 14.13
CA SER A 370 -3.53 -3.44 13.40
C SER A 370 -4.76 -3.05 14.23
N GLN A 371 -4.77 -3.39 15.53
CA GLN A 371 -5.82 -2.93 16.43
C GLN A 371 -5.85 -1.40 16.52
N VAL A 372 -4.69 -0.74 16.64
CA VAL A 372 -4.64 0.74 16.68
C VAL A 372 -5.19 1.35 15.39
N TYR A 373 -4.88 0.79 14.21
CA TYR A 373 -5.51 1.25 12.97
C TYR A 373 -7.02 1.11 12.99
N THR A 374 -7.51 -0.03 13.49
CA THR A 374 -8.95 -0.29 13.64
C THR A 374 -9.60 0.80 14.49
N ASP A 375 -9.01 1.12 15.64
CA ASP A 375 -9.51 2.12 16.57
C ASP A 375 -9.49 3.52 15.94
N SER A 376 -8.40 3.89 15.27
CA SER A 376 -8.27 5.16 14.53
C SER A 376 -9.31 5.31 13.42
N ILE A 377 -9.60 4.24 12.67
CA ILE A 377 -10.64 4.22 11.64
C ILE A 377 -12.01 4.48 12.27
N ILE A 378 -12.37 3.73 13.31
CA ILE A 378 -13.66 3.85 14.01
C ILE A 378 -13.86 5.26 14.60
N GLN A 379 -12.78 5.82 15.17
CA GLN A 379 -12.79 7.16 15.75
C GLN A 379 -12.94 8.25 14.70
N SER A 380 -12.37 8.06 13.50
CA SER A 380 -12.43 9.07 12.42
C SER A 380 -13.82 9.25 11.83
N ILE A 381 -14.68 8.22 11.92
CA ILE A 381 -16.04 8.25 11.36
C ILE A 381 -16.98 8.99 12.34
N PRO A 382 -17.64 10.09 11.92
CA PRO A 382 -18.59 10.83 12.75
C PRO A 382 -19.75 9.96 13.25
N SER A 383 -20.25 10.24 14.46
CA SER A 383 -21.41 9.54 15.02
C SER A 383 -22.64 9.62 14.10
N ALA A 384 -22.88 10.78 13.48
CA ALA A 384 -24.00 10.98 12.57
C ALA A 384 -24.00 9.99 11.38
N ILE A 385 -22.82 9.63 10.85
CA ILE A 385 -22.71 8.60 9.81
C ILE A 385 -22.92 7.21 10.42
N LYS A 386 -22.25 6.91 11.53
CA LYS A 386 -22.39 5.62 12.20
C LYS A 386 -23.84 5.31 12.55
N ASP A 387 -24.59 6.29 13.03
CA ASP A 387 -25.99 6.13 13.40
C ASP A 387 -26.89 5.74 12.21
N THR A 388 -26.51 6.09 10.97
CA THR A 388 -27.24 5.61 9.77
C THR A 388 -27.12 4.11 9.54
N TRP A 389 -26.12 3.44 10.15
CA TRP A 389 -25.86 2.01 9.98
C TRP A 389 -26.57 1.13 11.00
N LYS A 390 -27.26 1.69 12.00
CA LYS A 390 -27.95 0.93 13.07
C LYS A 390 -29.30 0.36 12.65
N HIS A 391 -29.67 0.53 11.39
CA HIS A 391 -30.98 0.23 10.82
C HIS A 391 -30.83 -0.53 9.50
#